data_AF-A0A966R7B2-F1
#
_entry.id   AF-A0A966R7B2-F1
#
_cell.length_a   1.000
_cell.length_b   1.000
_cell.length_c   1.000
_cell.angle_alpha   90.00
_cell.angle_beta   90.00
_cell.angle_gamma   90.00
#
_symmetry.space_group_name_H-M   'P 1'
#
loop_
_entity.id
_entity.type
_entity.pdbx_description
1 polymer ?
#
loop_
_entity_poly.entity_id
_entity_poly.type
_entity_poly.pdbx_seq_one_letter_code
_entity_poly.pdbx_strand_id
1 'polypeptide(L)'
;FQVPIGHNKHCDFLVNGVFVEFHPINLRHEFSDRQAAREFGEALRHVAHPFRERIVNAVKNELAEKYYERRKFLVSMHAGKDSELIVCQDHIDLYQSVIKRFGVGYPKQANFINEFDALARQRF
;
A
#
# COMPACT_ATOMS: atom_id res chain seq x y z
N PHE A 1 0.49 -9.47 13.47
CA PHE A 1 -0.01 -10.84 13.35
C PHE A 1 -0.26 -11.10 11.89
N GLN A 2 0.62 -11.82 11.19
CA GLN A 2 0.45 -12.06 9.76
C GLN A 2 -0.49 -13.24 9.51
N VAL A 3 -1.38 -13.13 8.53
CA VAL A 3 -2.41 -14.12 8.19
C VAL A 3 -1.97 -14.89 6.95
N PRO A 4 -1.83 -16.22 6.99
CA PRO A 4 -1.41 -16.98 5.81
C PRO A 4 -2.47 -16.88 4.70
N ILE A 5 -2.04 -16.66 3.46
CA ILE A 5 -2.91 -16.61 2.27
C ILE A 5 -2.40 -17.47 1.11
N GLY A 6 -1.74 -18.58 1.44
CA GLY A 6 -1.16 -19.52 0.48
C GLY A 6 0.23 -19.98 0.88
N HIS A 7 0.89 -20.74 0.00
CA HIS A 7 2.19 -21.34 0.31
C HIS A 7 3.27 -20.25 0.51
N ASN A 8 3.72 -20.11 1.75
CA ASN A 8 4.72 -19.13 2.17
C ASN A 8 4.36 -17.67 1.82
N LYS A 9 3.06 -17.34 1.82
CA LYS A 9 2.55 -15.99 1.60
C LYS A 9 1.62 -15.59 2.73
N HIS A 10 1.74 -14.36 3.20
CA HIS A 10 0.95 -13.82 4.29
C HIS A 10 0.44 -12.43 3.99
N CYS A 11 -0.74 -12.11 4.49
CA CYS A 11 -1.37 -10.80 4.57
C CYS A 11 -1.09 -10.19 5.95
N ASP A 12 -1.13 -8.86 6.08
CA ASP A 12 -0.74 -8.19 7.32
C ASP A 12 -1.77 -8.36 8.43
N PHE A 13 -3.06 -8.29 8.10
CA PHE A 13 -4.15 -8.40 9.08
C PHE A 13 -5.42 -9.01 8.47
N LEU A 14 -6.28 -9.53 9.34
CA LEU A 14 -7.68 -9.88 9.04
C LEU A 14 -8.57 -9.10 10.02
N VAL A 15 -9.37 -8.18 9.50
CA VAL A 15 -10.20 -7.26 10.30
C VAL A 15 -11.65 -7.46 9.92
N ASN A 16 -12.49 -7.95 10.85
CA ASN A 16 -13.91 -8.22 10.62
C ASN A 16 -14.19 -9.04 9.34
N GLY A 17 -13.36 -10.05 9.07
CA GLY A 17 -13.47 -10.91 7.89
C GLY A 17 -12.89 -10.33 6.60
N VAL A 18 -12.32 -9.12 6.63
CA VAL A 18 -11.69 -8.46 5.49
C VAL A 18 -10.17 -8.53 5.61
N PHE A 19 -9.49 -8.99 4.56
CA PHE A 19 -8.03 -9.01 4.50
C PHE A 19 -7.51 -7.59 4.31
N VAL A 20 -6.46 -7.21 5.05
CA VAL A 20 -5.89 -5.86 5.00
C VAL A 20 -4.37 -5.94 4.88
N GLU A 21 -3.82 -5.23 3.89
CA GLU A 21 -2.38 -5.07 3.69
C GLU A 21 -1.98 -3.60 3.65
N PHE A 22 -0.79 -3.31 4.15
CA PHE A 22 -0.17 -1.99 4.06
C PHE A 22 1.05 -2.07 3.13
N HIS A 23 0.90 -1.56 1.91
CA HIS A 23 1.91 -1.68 0.86
C HIS A 23 2.20 -0.32 0.20
N PRO A 24 3.08 0.50 0.79
CA PRO A 24 3.45 1.79 0.23
C PRO A 24 4.33 1.62 -1.01
N ILE A 25 3.85 2.11 -2.15
CA ILE A 25 4.59 2.06 -3.42
C ILE A 25 5.76 3.05 -3.39
N ASN A 26 6.95 2.52 -3.21
CA ASN A 26 8.20 3.27 -3.34
C ASN A 26 8.90 2.86 -4.63
N LEU A 27 8.84 3.73 -5.64
CA LEU A 27 9.42 3.44 -6.95
C LEU A 27 10.87 2.94 -6.86
N ARG A 28 11.69 3.44 -5.93
CA ARG A 28 13.08 2.96 -5.78
C ARG A 28 13.21 1.47 -5.46
N HIS A 29 12.19 0.87 -4.86
CA HIS A 29 12.17 -0.54 -4.45
C HIS A 29 11.34 -1.42 -5.40
N GLU A 30 10.49 -0.82 -6.24
CA GLU A 30 9.64 -1.57 -7.17
C GLU A 30 10.35 -1.94 -8.48
N PHE A 31 11.36 -1.18 -8.90
CA PHE A 31 12.18 -1.57 -10.04
C PHE A 31 13.08 -2.76 -9.66
N SER A 32 12.98 -3.85 -10.43
CA SER A 32 13.90 -4.99 -10.30
C SER A 32 15.32 -4.64 -10.77
N ASP A 33 15.44 -3.76 -11.77
CA ASP A 33 16.71 -3.24 -12.26
C ASP A 33 17.03 -1.87 -11.64
N ARG A 34 18.12 -1.81 -10.87
CA ARG A 34 18.59 -0.59 -10.21
C ARG A 34 19.06 0.47 -11.20
N GLN A 35 19.61 0.07 -12.34
CA GLN A 35 20.06 0.99 -13.38
C GLN A 35 18.86 1.66 -14.04
N ALA A 36 17.82 0.89 -14.39
CA ALA A 36 16.55 1.44 -14.89
C ALA A 36 15.90 2.41 -13.88
N ALA A 37 15.90 2.07 -12.58
CA ALA A 37 15.39 2.95 -11.53
C ALA A 37 16.13 4.29 -11.49
N ARG A 38 17.46 4.26 -11.65
CA ARG A 38 18.32 5.45 -11.69
C ARG A 38 18.03 6.29 -12.93
N GLU A 39 18.01 5.67 -14.11
CA GLU A 39 17.73 6.35 -15.38
C GLU A 39 16.35 7.00 -15.38
N PHE A 40 15.33 6.29 -14.86
CA PHE A 40 13.99 6.85 -14.68
C PHE A 40 14.03 8.08 -13.76
N GLY A 41 14.72 7.98 -12.62
CA GLY A 41 14.88 9.10 -11.69
C GLY A 41 15.62 10.30 -12.29
N GLU A 42 16.65 10.06 -13.09
CA GLU A 42 17.40 11.10 -13.81
C GLU A 42 16.54 11.76 -14.89
N ALA A 43 15.83 10.98 -15.71
CA ALA A 43 14.92 11.51 -16.72
C ALA A 43 13.83 12.41 -16.11
N LEU A 44 13.25 12.01 -14.97
CA LEU A 44 12.24 12.82 -14.27
C LEU A 44 12.76 14.19 -13.82
N ARG A 45 14.06 14.37 -13.57
CA ARG A 45 14.64 15.67 -13.18
C ARG A 45 14.49 16.72 -14.27
N HIS A 46 14.44 16.30 -15.52
CA HIS A 46 14.28 17.16 -16.69
C HIS A 46 12.81 17.45 -17.03
N VAL A 47 11.86 16.80 -16.33
CA VAL A 47 10.42 17.04 -16.48
C VAL A 47 9.98 18.15 -15.54
N ALA A 48 9.14 19.07 -16.02
CA ALA A 48 8.56 20.13 -15.19
C ALA A 48 7.70 19.55 -14.05
N HIS A 49 7.70 20.23 -12.90
CA HIS A 49 7.17 19.69 -11.64
C HIS A 49 5.75 19.10 -11.74
N PRO A 50 4.74 19.78 -12.33
CA PRO A 50 3.39 19.24 -12.40
C PRO A 50 3.29 17.94 -13.21
N PHE A 51 4.08 17.82 -14.27
CA PHE A 51 4.13 16.61 -15.09
C PHE A 51 4.92 15.49 -14.41
N ARG A 52 5.97 15.83 -13.66
CA ARG A 52 6.72 14.86 -12.86
C ARG A 52 5.82 14.16 -11.85
N GLU A 53 5.04 14.93 -11.08
CA GLU A 53 4.09 14.36 -10.11
C GLU A 53 3.05 13.49 -10.81
N ARG A 54 2.50 13.96 -11.93
CA ARG A 54 1.54 13.18 -12.71
C ARG A 54 2.11 11.85 -13.20
N ILE A 55 3.36 11.85 -13.71
CA ILE A 55 4.03 10.62 -14.18
C ILE A 55 4.26 9.67 -12.99
N VAL A 56 4.82 10.18 -11.88
CA VAL A 56 5.08 9.37 -10.69
C VAL A 56 3.80 8.75 -10.17
N ASN A 57 2.72 9.52 -10.06
CA ASN A 57 1.43 9.03 -9.59
C ASN A 57 0.83 7.99 -10.55
N ALA A 58 0.93 8.21 -11.86
CA ALA A 58 0.46 7.22 -12.85
C ALA A 58 1.19 5.88 -12.71
N VAL A 59 2.53 5.90 -12.56
CA VAL A 59 3.32 4.69 -12.34
C VAL A 59 2.97 4.03 -11.02
N LYS A 60 2.81 4.81 -9.95
CA LYS A 60 2.40 4.28 -8.63
C LYS A 60 1.05 3.58 -8.69
N ASN A 61 0.06 4.18 -9.36
CA ASN A 61 -1.27 3.61 -9.51
C ASN A 61 -1.23 2.27 -10.27
N GLU A 62 -0.48 2.21 -11.37
CA GLU A 62 -0.30 0.96 -12.15
C GLU A 62 0.34 -0.15 -11.31
N LEU A 63 1.36 0.18 -10.52
CA LEU A 63 2.03 -0.79 -9.65
C LEU A 63 1.12 -1.26 -8.51
N ALA A 64 0.35 -0.34 -7.92
CA ALA A 64 -0.61 -0.67 -6.89
C ALA A 64 -1.73 -1.59 -7.40
N GLU A 65 -2.26 -1.34 -8.59
CA GLU A 65 -3.28 -2.18 -9.21
C GLU A 65 -2.74 -3.60 -9.45
N LYS A 66 -1.53 -3.72 -10.03
CA LYS A 66 -0.88 -5.02 -10.24
C LYS A 66 -0.64 -5.76 -8.94
N TYR A 67 -0.23 -5.04 -7.89
CA TYR A 67 -0.06 -5.63 -6.57
C TYR A 67 -1.41 -6.14 -6.05
N TYR A 68 -2.44 -5.29 -6.05
CA TYR A 68 -3.79 -5.62 -5.61
C TYR A 68 -4.31 -6.87 -6.33
N GLU A 69 -4.29 -6.92 -7.66
CA GLU A 69 -4.79 -8.05 -8.45
C GLU A 69 -4.08 -9.36 -8.09
N ARG A 70 -2.74 -9.31 -7.96
CA ARG A 70 -1.95 -10.48 -7.54
C ARG A 70 -2.33 -10.96 -6.14
N ARG A 71 -2.53 -10.03 -5.19
CA ARG A 71 -2.89 -10.37 -3.81
C ARG A 71 -4.33 -10.86 -3.71
N LYS A 72 -5.25 -10.22 -4.43
CA LYS A 72 -6.66 -10.60 -4.52
C LYS A 72 -6.81 -12.01 -5.08
N PHE A 73 -6.02 -12.38 -6.08
CA PHE A 73 -5.97 -13.76 -6.58
C PHE A 73 -5.59 -14.76 -5.47
N LEU A 74 -4.54 -14.48 -4.71
CA LEU A 74 -4.09 -15.35 -3.61
C LEU A 74 -5.14 -15.47 -2.50
N VAL A 75 -5.73 -14.34 -2.08
CA VAL A 75 -6.82 -14.30 -1.11
C VAL A 75 -8.02 -15.12 -1.61
N SER A 76 -8.39 -14.97 -2.89
CA SER A 76 -9.52 -15.68 -3.48
C SER A 76 -9.31 -17.19 -3.53
N MET A 77 -8.07 -17.62 -3.79
CA MET A 77 -7.71 -19.04 -3.77
C MET A 77 -7.70 -19.62 -2.35
N HIS A 78 -7.35 -18.81 -1.35
CA HIS A 78 -7.23 -19.26 0.04
C HIS A 78 -8.56 -19.24 0.80
N ALA A 79 -9.30 -18.14 0.72
CA ALA A 79 -10.48 -17.85 1.53
C ALA A 79 -11.79 -17.85 0.72
N GLY A 80 -11.71 -18.00 -0.61
CA GLY A 80 -12.87 -18.04 -1.51
C GLY A 80 -13.02 -16.75 -2.32
N LYS A 81 -13.67 -16.85 -3.49
CA LYS A 81 -13.76 -15.78 -4.52
C LYS A 81 -14.36 -14.48 -4.01
N ASP A 82 -15.28 -14.57 -3.05
CA ASP A 82 -16.00 -13.41 -2.52
C ASP A 82 -15.25 -12.73 -1.35
N SER A 83 -14.09 -13.24 -0.95
CA SER A 83 -13.29 -12.68 0.15
C SER A 83 -12.78 -11.30 -0.19
N GLU A 84 -13.04 -10.31 0.66
CA GLU A 84 -12.63 -8.93 0.45
C GLU A 84 -11.15 -8.70 0.82
N LEU A 85 -10.46 -7.86 0.05
CA LEU A 85 -9.09 -7.41 0.30
C LEU A 85 -9.04 -5.89 0.21
N ILE A 86 -8.40 -5.25 1.18
CA ILE A 86 -8.05 -3.83 1.17
C ILE A 86 -6.52 -3.73 1.17
N VAL A 87 -5.96 -3.04 0.18
CA VAL A 87 -4.54 -2.69 0.15
C VAL A 87 -4.42 -1.19 0.35
N CYS A 88 -3.79 -0.79 1.44
CA CYS A 88 -3.56 0.61 1.80
C CYS A 88 -2.17 1.03 1.32
N GLN A 89 -2.08 2.11 0.54
CA GLN A 89 -0.79 2.58 0.01
C GLN A 89 -0.12 3.62 0.93
N ASP A 90 -0.91 4.27 1.77
CA ASP A 90 -0.41 5.20 2.76
C ASP A 90 -1.28 5.19 4.03
N HIS A 91 -0.86 5.99 5.01
CA HIS A 91 -1.56 6.07 6.29
C HIS A 91 -2.94 6.74 6.16
N ILE A 92 -3.18 7.57 5.15
CA ILE A 92 -4.49 8.17 4.90
C ILE A 92 -5.45 7.08 4.42
N ASP A 93 -5.02 6.27 3.46
CA ASP A 93 -5.78 5.13 2.96
C ASP A 93 -6.09 4.13 4.06
N LEU A 94 -5.10 3.81 4.90
CA LEU A 94 -5.28 2.94 6.06
C LEU A 94 -6.33 3.50 7.02
N TYR A 95 -6.28 4.80 7.30
CA TYR A 95 -7.25 5.44 8.16
C TYR A 95 -8.66 5.38 7.56
N GLN A 96 -8.84 5.79 6.30
CA GLN A 96 -10.16 5.88 5.68
C GLN A 96 -10.78 4.49 5.44
N SER A 97 -9.98 3.55 4.92
CA SER A 97 -10.47 2.26 4.44
C SER A 97 -10.62 1.23 5.56
N VAL A 98 -9.86 1.37 6.65
CA VAL A 98 -9.80 0.37 7.73
C VAL A 98 -10.23 0.97 9.05
N ILE A 99 -9.52 1.98 9.56
CA ILE A 99 -9.74 2.51 10.92
C ILE A 99 -11.13 3.14 11.04
N LYS A 100 -11.50 3.99 10.08
CA LYS A 100 -12.80 4.66 10.04
C LYS A 100 -13.94 3.68 9.74
N ARG A 101 -13.68 2.66 8.92
CA ARG A 101 -14.69 1.67 8.49
C ARG A 101 -15.03 0.67 9.60
N PHE A 102 -14.02 0.15 10.30
CA PHE A 102 -14.19 -0.96 11.25
C PHE A 102 -13.98 -0.54 12.71
N GLY A 103 -13.38 0.61 12.97
CA GLY A 103 -13.11 1.09 14.33
C GLY A 103 -14.38 1.63 15.01
N VAL A 104 -14.46 1.41 16.33
CA VAL A 104 -15.46 2.03 17.20
C VAL A 104 -14.75 3.11 18.02
N GLY A 105 -15.30 4.33 18.04
CA GLY A 105 -14.67 5.45 18.76
C GLY A 105 -13.28 5.82 18.23
N TYR A 106 -13.05 5.65 16.92
CA TYR A 106 -11.75 5.92 16.30
C TYR A 106 -11.30 7.38 16.47
N PRO A 107 -9.98 7.64 16.54
CA PRO A 107 -9.45 8.98 16.72
C PRO A 107 -9.74 9.88 15.52
N LYS A 108 -9.68 11.21 15.70
CA LYS A 108 -9.66 12.14 14.57
C LYS A 108 -8.48 11.83 13.64
N GLN A 109 -8.69 11.96 12.34
CA GLN A 109 -7.68 11.64 11.32
C GLN A 109 -6.34 12.34 11.58
N ALA A 110 -6.36 13.64 11.92
CA ALA A 110 -5.14 14.38 12.22
C ALA A 110 -4.34 13.77 13.40
N ASN A 111 -5.03 13.29 14.44
CA ASN A 111 -4.37 12.66 15.59
C ASN A 111 -3.74 11.33 15.17
N PHE A 112 -4.46 10.52 14.40
CA PHE A 112 -3.95 9.26 13.87
C PHE A 112 -2.70 9.47 13.01
N ILE A 113 -2.74 10.42 12.07
CA ILE A 113 -1.61 10.71 11.17
C ILE A 113 -0.38 11.15 11.98
N ASN A 114 -0.56 12.06 12.93
CA ASN A 114 0.52 12.54 13.77
C ASN A 114 1.20 11.41 14.56
N GLU A 115 0.40 10.51 15.13
CA GLU A 115 0.91 9.37 15.88
C GLU A 115 1.59 8.34 14.97
N PHE A 116 0.98 8.04 13.82
CA PHE A 116 1.54 7.13 12.82
C PHE A 116 2.93 7.60 12.35
N ASP A 117 3.05 8.89 12.00
CA ASP A 117 4.31 9.48 11.56
C ASP A 117 5.35 9.56 12.69
N ALA A 118 4.92 9.75 13.94
CA ALA A 118 5.82 9.71 15.09
C ALA A 118 6.41 8.29 15.29
N LEU A 119 5.58 7.25 15.20
CA LEU A 119 6.01 5.86 15.33
C LEU A 119 6.88 5.41 14.15
N ALA A 120 6.54 5.82 12.93
CA ALA A 120 7.32 5.49 11.73
C ALA A 120 8.76 6.03 11.83
N ARG A 121 8.94 7.22 12.41
CA ARG A 121 10.27 7.83 12.63
C ARG A 121 11.11 7.18 13.72
N GLN A 122 10.51 6.44 14.66
CA GLN A 122 11.23 5.76 15.74
C GLN A 122 11.80 4.40 15.34
N ARG A 123 11.36 3.84 14.20
CA ARG A 123 11.72 2.49 13.74
C ARG A 123 12.77 2.48 12.62
N PHE A 124 13.29 3.64 12.23
CA PHE A 124 14.41 3.84 11.31
C PHE A 124 15.43 4.78 11.95
#